data_AF-A0A7V1CJ85-F1
#
_entry.id   AF-A0A7V1CJ85-F1
#
_cell.length_a   1.000
_cell.length_b   1.000
_cell.length_c   1.000
_cell.angle_alpha   90.00
_cell.angle_beta   90.00
_cell.angle_gamma   90.00
#
_symmetry.space_group_name_H-M   'P 1'
#
loop_
_entity.id
_entity.type
_entity.pdbx_description
1 polymer ?
#
loop_
_entity_poly.entity_id
_entity_poly.type
_entity_poly.pdbx_seq_one_letter_code
_entity_poly.pdbx_strand_id
1 'polypeptide(L)'
;MKQYYRRSNLKNRVTLAVFLIIAIFLMTIYYRKPDTSVLQFAKRGAVNVVAYVQLGAKNVLAPAYNGWIYVLELKDAKNDNMLLREELTSLKDRLNDLRIIQEQNDRLTKLVGLRAMKDFETVMALPVGTSSNNYESSIIIDKGLRDGVKNRMPVFNKDGLVGQVVNAAMFASQVQL
;
A
#
# COMPACT_ATOMS: atom_id res chain seq x y z
N MET A 1 105.60 -19.45 31.75
CA MET A 1 105.12 -19.91 30.43
C MET A 1 104.58 -21.33 30.59
N LYS A 2 103.25 -21.54 30.37
CA LYS A 2 102.59 -22.84 30.09
C LYS A 2 102.78 -23.95 31.16
N GLN A 3 101.76 -24.56 31.77
CA GLN A 3 100.59 -25.18 31.14
C GLN A 3 99.48 -25.38 32.19
N TYR A 4 98.34 -24.72 31.98
CA TYR A 4 97.08 -25.02 32.65
C TYR A 4 96.18 -25.68 31.60
N TYR A 5 96.31 -26.99 31.40
CA TYR A 5 95.45 -27.71 30.46
C TYR A 5 95.18 -29.15 30.90
N ARG A 6 94.44 -29.31 32.00
CA ARG A 6 93.84 -30.60 32.34
C ARG A 6 92.60 -30.47 33.23
N ARG A 7 91.54 -29.78 32.76
CA ARG A 7 90.19 -29.90 33.38
C ARG A 7 88.99 -29.35 32.59
N SER A 8 89.01 -29.29 31.25
CA SER A 8 87.86 -28.79 30.45
C SER A 8 86.91 -29.87 29.90
N ASN A 9 87.28 -31.16 29.95
CA ASN A 9 86.45 -32.22 29.37
C ASN A 9 85.23 -32.63 30.23
N LEU A 10 85.23 -32.33 31.53
CA LEU A 10 84.09 -32.69 32.39
C LEU A 10 82.94 -31.70 32.23
N LYS A 11 83.25 -30.40 32.14
CA LYS A 11 82.23 -29.35 31.97
C LYS A 11 81.54 -29.47 30.62
N ASN A 12 82.29 -29.73 29.55
CA ASN A 12 81.71 -29.93 28.21
C ASN A 12 80.89 -31.22 28.11
N ARG A 13 81.28 -32.29 28.82
CA ARG A 13 80.48 -33.52 28.89
C ARG A 13 79.23 -33.35 29.72
N VAL A 14 79.28 -32.54 30.78
CA VAL A 14 78.11 -32.20 31.61
C VAL A 14 77.15 -31.29 30.85
N THR A 15 77.64 -30.26 30.14
CA THR A 15 76.76 -29.41 29.32
C THR A 15 76.12 -30.20 28.18
N LEU A 16 76.88 -31.07 27.51
CA LEU A 16 76.31 -31.97 26.50
C LEU A 16 75.28 -32.93 27.11
N ALA A 17 75.56 -33.54 28.26
CA ALA A 17 74.61 -34.43 28.94
C ALA A 17 73.32 -33.69 29.36
N VAL A 18 73.43 -32.45 29.85
CA VAL A 18 72.28 -31.61 30.19
C VAL A 18 71.46 -31.28 28.95
N PHE A 19 72.09 -30.90 27.85
CA PHE A 19 71.39 -30.67 26.58
C PHE A 19 70.71 -31.94 26.05
N LEU A 20 71.35 -33.09 26.18
CA LEU A 20 70.81 -34.38 25.74
C LEU A 20 69.59 -34.78 26.58
N ILE A 21 69.64 -34.55 27.90
CA ILE A 21 68.50 -34.78 28.80
C ILE A 21 67.35 -33.83 28.47
N ILE A 22 67.63 -32.54 28.22
CA ILE A 22 66.62 -31.55 27.82
C ILE A 22 66.00 -31.92 26.48
N ALA A 23 66.81 -32.37 25.51
CA ALA A 23 66.33 -32.80 24.21
C ALA A 23 65.45 -34.05 24.30
N ILE A 24 65.83 -35.05 25.09
CA ILE A 24 65.01 -36.25 25.36
C ILE A 24 63.72 -35.88 26.09
N PHE A 25 63.78 -34.92 27.03
CA PHE A 25 62.62 -34.44 27.77
C PHE A 25 61.63 -33.71 26.85
N LEU A 26 62.13 -32.82 25.98
CA LEU A 26 61.34 -32.15 24.95
C LEU A 26 60.74 -33.14 23.95
N MET A 27 61.52 -34.13 23.50
CA MET A 27 61.04 -35.16 22.58
C MET A 27 59.95 -36.02 23.25
N THR A 28 60.08 -36.32 24.54
CA THR A 28 59.05 -37.03 25.32
C THR A 28 57.76 -36.22 25.42
N ILE A 29 57.85 -34.90 25.64
CA ILE A 29 56.67 -34.01 25.67
C ILE A 29 56.02 -33.91 24.28
N TYR A 30 56.82 -33.88 23.21
CA TYR A 30 56.33 -33.75 21.85
C TYR A 30 55.68 -35.04 21.32
N TYR A 31 56.27 -36.20 21.62
CA TYR A 31 55.74 -37.50 21.20
C TYR A 31 54.57 -37.98 22.07
N ARG A 32 54.51 -37.54 23.32
CA ARG A 32 53.35 -37.76 24.16
C ARG A 32 52.29 -36.75 23.72
N LYS A 33 51.49 -37.06 22.68
CA LYS A 33 50.24 -36.35 22.35
C LYS A 33 49.53 -36.02 23.65
N PRO A 34 49.58 -34.78 24.15
CA PRO A 34 49.11 -34.53 25.50
C PRO A 34 47.77 -33.83 25.36
N ASP A 35 46.69 -34.61 25.48
CA ASP A 35 45.40 -34.12 25.95
C ASP A 35 45.61 -33.44 27.31
N THR A 36 46.07 -32.19 27.30
CA THR A 36 46.46 -31.49 28.52
C THR A 36 45.77 -30.14 28.62
N SER A 37 45.08 -30.00 29.74
CA SER A 37 44.22 -28.92 30.19
C SER A 37 44.83 -27.51 30.15
N VAL A 38 46.15 -27.39 29.99
CA VAL A 38 46.86 -26.09 29.96
C VAL A 38 46.65 -25.32 28.66
N LEU A 39 46.59 -26.01 27.51
CA LEU A 39 46.26 -25.38 26.23
C LEU A 39 44.78 -24.96 26.21
N GLN A 40 43.91 -25.76 26.83
CA GLN A 40 42.49 -25.43 27.02
C GLN A 40 42.31 -24.23 27.96
N PHE A 41 43.14 -24.08 29.00
CA PHE A 41 43.08 -22.93 29.92
C PHE A 41 43.56 -21.63 29.26
N ALA A 42 44.64 -21.70 28.47
CA ALA A 42 45.11 -20.59 27.66
C ALA A 42 44.08 -20.17 26.60
N LYS A 43 43.46 -21.16 25.92
CA LYS A 43 42.34 -20.90 24.99
C LYS A 43 41.14 -20.25 25.70
N ARG A 44 40.75 -20.73 26.89
CA ARG A 44 39.64 -20.14 27.67
C ARG A 44 39.95 -18.72 28.13
N GLY A 45 41.19 -18.43 28.55
CA GLY A 45 41.61 -17.06 28.89
C GLY A 45 41.55 -16.11 27.71
N ALA A 46 42.05 -16.53 26.55
CA ALA A 46 41.99 -15.73 25.33
C ALA A 46 40.55 -15.48 24.85
N VAL A 47 39.68 -16.50 24.92
CA VAL A 47 38.27 -16.38 24.56
C VAL A 47 37.54 -15.38 25.47
N ASN A 48 37.83 -15.35 26.77
CA ASN A 48 37.20 -14.41 27.69
C ASN A 48 37.57 -12.96 27.37
N VAL A 49 38.85 -12.66 27.07
CA VAL A 49 39.29 -11.31 26.71
C VAL A 49 38.63 -10.84 25.41
N VAL A 50 38.58 -11.70 24.40
CA VAL A 50 37.91 -11.39 23.12
C VAL A 50 36.41 -11.18 23.33
N ALA A 51 35.77 -11.98 24.17
CA ALA A 51 34.34 -11.85 24.49
C ALA A 51 34.02 -10.52 25.19
N TYR A 52 34.85 -10.06 26.13
CA TYR A 52 34.64 -8.76 26.79
C TYR A 52 34.81 -7.57 25.85
N VAL A 53 35.78 -7.62 24.93
CA VAL A 53 35.95 -6.58 23.90
C VAL A 53 34.76 -6.55 22.96
N GLN A 54 34.23 -7.72 22.57
CA GLN A 54 33.03 -7.82 21.73
C GLN A 54 31.77 -7.31 22.44
N LEU A 55 31.58 -7.62 23.73
CA LEU A 55 30.46 -7.12 24.53
C LEU A 55 30.55 -5.61 24.77
N GLY A 56 31.76 -5.09 25.04
CA GLY A 56 32.00 -3.65 25.19
C GLY A 56 31.81 -2.87 23.90
N ALA A 57 32.28 -3.40 22.77
CA ALA A 57 32.10 -2.79 21.45
C ALA A 57 30.61 -2.75 21.05
N LYS A 58 29.85 -3.81 21.34
CA LYS A 58 28.41 -3.88 21.04
C LYS A 58 27.60 -2.83 21.81
N ASN A 59 27.94 -2.55 23.06
CA ASN A 59 27.20 -1.57 23.88
C ASN A 59 27.51 -0.11 23.53
N VAL A 60 28.64 0.17 22.88
CA VAL A 60 29.04 1.53 22.47
C VAL A 60 28.65 1.82 21.01
N LEU A 61 28.75 0.83 20.12
CA LEU A 61 28.50 1.01 18.68
C LEU A 61 27.03 0.77 18.28
N ALA A 62 26.28 -0.08 18.99
CA ALA A 62 24.87 -0.34 18.69
C ALA A 62 23.95 0.90 18.80
N PRO A 63 24.03 1.75 19.85
CA PRO A 63 23.12 2.90 19.93
C PRO A 63 23.42 3.98 18.89
N ALA A 64 24.68 4.15 18.48
CA ALA A 64 25.08 5.14 17.48
C ALA A 64 24.58 4.80 16.06
N TYR A 65 24.65 3.52 15.67
CA TYR A 65 24.12 3.05 14.38
C TYR A 65 22.59 3.04 14.34
N ASN A 66 21.95 2.59 15.42
CA ASN A 66 20.48 2.53 15.49
C ASN A 66 19.84 3.94 15.55
N GLY A 67 20.51 4.93 16.14
CA GLY A 67 20.03 6.31 16.16
C GLY A 67 20.03 6.99 14.79
N TRP A 68 20.99 6.68 13.92
CA TRP A 68 21.07 7.24 12.56
C TRP A 68 19.96 6.71 11.65
N ILE A 69 19.63 5.41 11.76
CA ILE A 69 18.53 4.79 10.99
C ILE A 69 17.17 5.36 11.41
N TYR A 70 16.93 5.54 12.72
CA TYR A 70 15.68 6.10 13.22
C TYR A 70 15.41 7.54 12.73
N VAL A 71 16.46 8.36 12.59
CA VAL A 71 16.34 9.74 12.06
C VAL A 71 16.03 9.75 10.55
N LEU A 72 16.59 8.81 9.79
CA LEU A 72 16.27 8.64 8.37
C LEU A 72 14.83 8.13 8.19
N GLU A 73 14.42 7.10 8.92
CA GLU A 73 13.05 6.55 8.88
C GLU A 73 11.99 7.60 9.29
N LEU A 74 12.30 8.46 10.26
CA LEU A 74 11.39 9.53 10.66
C LEU A 74 11.25 10.63 9.60
N LYS A 75 12.32 10.89 8.83
CA LYS A 75 12.30 11.86 7.73
C LYS A 75 11.46 11.32 6.57
N ASP A 76 11.61 10.04 6.24
CA ASP A 76 10.85 9.39 5.18
C ASP A 76 9.36 9.33 5.55
N ALA A 77 9.03 8.92 6.78
CA ALA A 77 7.64 8.90 7.27
C ALA A 77 6.99 10.31 7.29
N LYS A 78 7.77 11.37 7.60
CA LYS A 78 7.28 12.75 7.55
C LYS A 78 7.03 13.21 6.11
N ASN A 79 7.91 12.84 5.17
CA ASN A 79 7.77 13.17 3.76
C ASN A 79 6.54 12.47 3.16
N ASP A 80 6.35 11.19 3.48
CA ASP A 80 5.15 10.44 3.07
C ASP A 80 3.88 11.06 3.64
N ASN A 81 3.89 11.47 4.92
CA ASN A 81 2.74 12.14 5.51
C ASN A 81 2.42 13.48 4.83
N MET A 82 3.44 14.24 4.40
CA MET A 82 3.24 15.47 3.64
C MET A 82 2.62 15.20 2.27
N LEU A 83 3.18 14.25 1.51
CA LEU A 83 2.64 13.86 0.20
C LEU A 83 1.20 13.37 0.29
N LEU A 84 0.90 12.49 1.26
CA LEU A 84 -0.47 12.02 1.50
C LEU A 84 -1.44 13.17 1.86
N ARG A 85 -0.98 14.18 2.60
CA ARG A 85 -1.81 15.36 2.93
C ARG A 85 -2.07 16.23 1.71
N GLU A 86 -1.08 16.40 0.84
CA GLU A 86 -1.24 17.13 -0.42
C GLU A 86 -2.22 16.41 -1.35
N GLU A 87 -2.10 15.10 -1.50
CA GLU A 87 -3.04 14.28 -2.28
C GLU A 87 -4.46 14.35 -1.72
N LEU A 88 -4.62 14.23 -0.39
CA LEU A 88 -5.92 14.37 0.25
C LEU A 88 -6.54 15.75 0.04
N THR A 89 -5.72 16.81 0.05
CA THR A 89 -6.20 18.18 -0.19
C THR A 89 -6.65 18.32 -1.65
N SER A 90 -5.84 17.88 -2.60
CA SER A 90 -6.21 17.89 -4.03
C SER A 90 -7.48 17.08 -4.31
N LEU A 91 -7.64 15.91 -3.66
CA LEU A 91 -8.82 15.08 -3.83
C LEU A 91 -10.07 15.74 -3.25
N LYS A 92 -9.95 16.40 -2.09
CA LYS A 92 -11.06 17.17 -1.50
C LYS A 92 -11.50 18.34 -2.38
N ASP A 93 -10.55 19.04 -2.99
CA ASP A 93 -10.86 20.14 -3.91
C ASP A 93 -11.63 19.63 -5.13
N ARG A 94 -11.16 18.53 -5.75
CA ARG A 94 -11.87 17.88 -6.86
C ARG A 94 -13.27 17.42 -6.48
N LEU A 95 -13.45 16.86 -5.29
CA LEU A 95 -14.77 16.46 -4.79
C LEU A 95 -15.70 17.66 -4.62
N ASN A 96 -15.18 18.79 -4.12
CA ASN A 96 -15.98 20.01 -3.98
C ASN A 96 -16.38 20.58 -5.34
N ASP A 97 -15.49 20.59 -6.33
CA ASP A 97 -15.79 21.01 -7.70
C ASP A 97 -16.89 20.15 -8.33
N LEU A 98 -16.78 18.83 -8.19
CA LEU A 98 -17.81 17.90 -8.67
C LEU A 98 -19.15 18.15 -8.00
N ARG A 99 -19.16 18.40 -6.68
CA ARG A 99 -20.39 18.72 -5.94
C ARG A 99 -21.04 20.01 -6.44
N ILE A 100 -20.25 21.05 -6.72
CA ILE A 100 -20.74 22.32 -7.27
C ILE A 100 -21.35 22.10 -8.66
N ILE A 101 -20.67 21.36 -9.54
CA ILE A 101 -21.15 21.06 -10.88
C ILE A 101 -22.47 20.28 -10.81
N GLN A 102 -22.57 19.30 -9.90
CA GLN A 102 -23.79 18.53 -9.71
C GLN A 102 -24.95 19.41 -9.21
N GLU A 103 -24.71 20.28 -8.24
CA GLU A 103 -25.72 21.21 -7.72
C GLU A 103 -26.18 22.22 -8.80
N GLN A 104 -25.25 22.70 -9.63
CA GLN A 104 -25.57 23.54 -10.78
C GLN A 104 -26.43 22.81 -11.81
N ASN A 105 -26.10 21.55 -12.12
CA ASN A 105 -26.87 20.74 -13.04
C ASN A 105 -28.30 20.50 -12.51
N ASP A 106 -28.44 20.10 -11.25
CA ASP A 106 -29.75 19.93 -10.60
C ASP A 106 -30.57 21.22 -10.63
N ARG A 107 -29.93 22.37 -10.41
CA ARG A 107 -30.59 23.68 -10.49
C ARG A 107 -31.02 23.99 -11.93
N LEU A 108 -30.18 23.73 -12.92
CA LEU A 108 -30.51 23.92 -14.33
C LEU A 108 -31.66 22.99 -14.76
N THR A 109 -31.63 21.72 -14.39
CA THR A 109 -32.72 20.77 -14.65
C THR A 109 -34.03 21.25 -14.04
N LYS A 110 -34.01 21.74 -12.79
CA LYS A 110 -35.20 22.33 -12.15
C LYS A 110 -35.67 23.58 -12.90
N LEU A 111 -34.79 24.49 -13.29
CA LEU A 111 -35.17 25.70 -14.03
C LEU A 111 -35.74 25.39 -15.42
N VAL A 112 -35.18 24.41 -16.13
CA VAL A 112 -35.69 23.93 -17.42
C VAL A 112 -37.05 23.24 -17.24
N GLY A 113 -37.18 22.35 -16.25
CA GLY A 113 -38.44 21.68 -15.93
C GLY A 113 -39.53 22.67 -15.52
N LEU A 114 -39.20 23.67 -14.70
CA LEU A 114 -40.13 24.73 -14.30
C LEU A 114 -40.54 25.63 -15.47
N ARG A 115 -39.64 25.92 -16.43
CA ARG A 115 -40.01 26.63 -17.68
C ARG A 115 -40.91 25.78 -18.57
N ALA A 116 -40.57 24.51 -18.78
CA ALA A 116 -41.34 23.60 -19.61
C ALA A 116 -42.77 23.40 -19.07
N MET A 117 -42.96 23.42 -17.75
CA MET A 117 -44.28 23.29 -17.13
C MET A 117 -45.09 24.60 -17.06
N LYS A 118 -44.45 25.78 -17.17
CA LYS A 118 -45.14 27.06 -16.98
C LYS A 118 -45.92 27.51 -18.21
N ASP A 119 -45.53 27.07 -19.40
CA ASP A 119 -46.15 27.53 -20.66
C ASP A 119 -47.10 26.51 -21.30
N PHE A 120 -47.28 25.32 -20.69
CA PHE A 120 -48.15 24.27 -21.21
C PHE A 120 -49.03 23.65 -20.11
N GLU A 121 -50.36 23.74 -20.29
CA GLU A 121 -51.31 22.94 -19.52
C GLU A 121 -51.11 21.46 -19.87
N THR A 122 -50.59 20.69 -18.91
CA THR A 122 -50.29 19.27 -19.11
C THR A 122 -51.33 18.41 -18.41
N VAL A 123 -51.85 17.41 -19.12
CA VAL A 123 -52.79 16.42 -18.58
C VAL A 123 -52.06 15.10 -18.41
N MET A 124 -51.98 14.59 -17.18
CA MET A 124 -51.41 13.25 -16.93
C MET A 124 -52.40 12.17 -17.36
N ALA A 125 -51.91 11.21 -18.16
CA ALA A 125 -52.69 10.11 -18.69
C ALA A 125 -51.96 8.77 -18.52
N LEU A 126 -52.70 7.69 -18.33
CA LEU A 126 -52.22 6.32 -18.19
C LEU A 126 -52.56 5.51 -19.45
N PRO A 127 -51.65 4.67 -19.96
CA PRO A 127 -51.96 3.77 -21.07
C PRO A 127 -52.89 2.65 -20.58
N VAL A 128 -54.07 2.55 -21.20
CA VAL A 128 -55.12 1.55 -20.88
C VAL A 128 -55.20 0.43 -21.91
N GLY A 129 -54.51 0.57 -23.05
CA GLY A 129 -54.46 -0.47 -24.06
C GLY A 129 -53.49 -0.13 -25.18
N THR A 130 -53.20 -1.13 -26.00
CA THR A 130 -52.43 -0.99 -27.23
C THR A 130 -53.30 -1.47 -28.39
N SER A 131 -53.29 -0.72 -29.49
CA SER A 131 -53.93 -1.16 -30.73
C SER A 131 -52.85 -1.67 -31.66
N SER A 132 -52.79 -3.00 -31.82
CA SER A 132 -51.86 -3.66 -32.72
C SER A 132 -52.50 -3.79 -34.10
N ASN A 133 -52.19 -2.85 -34.99
CA ASN A 133 -52.35 -3.07 -36.42
C ASN A 133 -50.94 -3.27 -37.01
N ASN A 134 -50.75 -4.22 -37.92
CA ASN A 134 -49.43 -4.69 -38.37
C ASN A 134 -48.50 -3.62 -39.01
N TYR A 135 -48.99 -2.40 -39.22
CA TYR A 135 -48.27 -1.31 -39.87
C TYR A 135 -48.16 -0.02 -39.03
N GLU A 136 -48.91 0.12 -37.93
CA GLU A 136 -48.90 1.33 -37.09
C GLU A 136 -48.99 0.97 -35.61
N SER A 137 -48.04 1.46 -34.81
CA SER A 137 -48.07 1.29 -33.35
C SER A 137 -48.85 2.44 -32.73
N SER A 138 -49.95 2.13 -32.05
CA SER A 138 -50.73 3.12 -31.30
C SER A 138 -51.11 2.62 -29.92
N ILE A 139 -51.19 3.56 -28.98
CA ILE A 139 -51.58 3.34 -27.59
C ILE A 139 -52.89 4.09 -27.30
N ILE A 140 -53.69 3.53 -26.41
CA ILE A 140 -54.93 4.15 -25.92
C ILE A 140 -54.66 4.67 -24.51
N ILE A 141 -55.00 5.93 -24.26
CA ILE A 141 -54.85 6.59 -22.96
C ILE A 141 -56.21 6.84 -22.30
N ASP A 142 -56.23 6.87 -20.97
CA ASP A 142 -57.43 7.09 -20.12
C ASP A 142 -57.96 8.53 -20.08
N LYS A 143 -57.56 9.37 -21.04
CA LYS A 143 -57.95 10.78 -21.12
C LYS A 143 -58.57 11.10 -22.46
N GLY A 144 -59.66 11.84 -22.44
CA GLY A 144 -60.44 12.22 -23.62
C GLY A 144 -60.71 13.72 -23.70
N LEU A 145 -61.64 14.08 -24.58
CA LEU A 145 -62.13 15.46 -24.77
C LEU A 145 -62.61 16.10 -23.46
N ARG A 146 -63.18 15.31 -22.53
CA ARG A 146 -63.64 15.79 -21.21
C ARG A 146 -62.49 16.23 -20.31
N ASP A 147 -61.30 15.67 -20.50
CA ASP A 147 -60.09 16.00 -19.75
C ASP A 147 -59.27 17.11 -20.45
N GLY A 148 -59.81 17.70 -21.53
CA GLY A 148 -59.15 18.76 -22.29
C GLY A 148 -58.23 18.25 -23.42
N VAL A 149 -58.14 16.93 -23.65
CA VAL A 149 -57.32 16.35 -24.72
C VAL A 149 -57.95 16.64 -26.08
N LYS A 150 -57.14 17.07 -27.06
CA LYS A 150 -57.55 17.36 -28.43
C LYS A 150 -56.67 16.62 -29.43
N ASN A 151 -57.22 16.40 -30.63
CA ASN A 151 -56.45 15.89 -31.75
C ASN A 151 -55.23 16.79 -32.01
N ARG A 152 -54.13 16.18 -32.41
CA ARG A 152 -52.82 16.78 -32.66
C ARG A 152 -52.05 17.25 -31.43
N MET A 153 -52.52 16.99 -30.21
CA MET A 153 -51.71 17.25 -29.01
C MET A 153 -50.49 16.32 -28.93
N PRO A 154 -49.29 16.85 -28.66
CA PRO A 154 -48.10 16.03 -28.46
C PRO A 154 -48.14 15.31 -27.10
N VAL A 155 -47.63 14.09 -27.06
CA VAL A 155 -47.57 13.24 -25.86
C VAL A 155 -46.11 13.02 -25.49
N PHE A 156 -45.74 13.31 -24.25
CA PHE A 156 -44.38 13.17 -23.73
C PHE A 156 -44.33 12.15 -22.58
N ASN A 157 -43.19 11.49 -22.43
CA ASN A 157 -42.83 10.70 -21.26
C ASN A 157 -41.52 11.25 -20.67
N LYS A 158 -41.07 10.71 -19.54
CA LYS A 158 -39.84 11.08 -18.83
C LYS A 158 -38.58 11.11 -19.71
N ASP A 159 -38.56 10.32 -20.78
CA ASP A 159 -37.42 10.19 -21.69
C ASP A 159 -37.53 11.07 -22.95
N GLY A 160 -38.67 11.74 -23.19
CA GLY A 160 -38.87 12.62 -24.35
C GLY A 160 -40.26 12.55 -25.00
N LEU A 161 -40.38 13.10 -26.20
CA LEU A 161 -41.61 13.04 -27.02
C LEU A 161 -41.87 11.59 -27.45
N VAL A 162 -43.09 11.10 -27.18
CA VAL A 162 -43.51 9.72 -27.44
C VAL A 162 -44.39 9.62 -28.68
N GLY A 163 -45.21 10.63 -28.98
CA GLY A 163 -46.18 10.53 -30.05
C GLY A 163 -47.16 11.69 -30.12
N GLN A 164 -48.24 11.51 -30.89
CA GLN A 164 -49.28 12.52 -31.09
C GLN A 164 -50.69 11.91 -30.98
N VAL A 165 -51.62 12.65 -30.37
CA VAL A 165 -53.04 12.25 -30.32
C VAL A 165 -53.64 12.34 -31.72
N VAL A 166 -54.03 11.18 -32.28
CA VAL A 166 -54.66 11.09 -33.60
C VAL A 166 -56.18 11.12 -33.52
N ASN A 167 -56.75 10.59 -32.43
CA ASN A 167 -58.19 10.56 -32.21
C ASN A 167 -58.51 10.71 -30.72
N ALA A 168 -59.16 11.82 -30.35
CA ALA A 168 -59.67 12.07 -29.00
C ALA A 168 -61.17 11.74 -28.93
N ALA A 169 -61.52 10.69 -28.19
CA ALA A 169 -62.90 10.35 -27.85
C ALA A 169 -63.31 11.03 -26.53
N MET A 170 -64.55 10.83 -26.09
CA MET A 170 -65.08 11.52 -24.91
C MET A 170 -64.34 11.18 -23.61
N PHE A 171 -63.89 9.93 -23.45
CA PHE A 171 -63.26 9.41 -22.22
C PHE A 171 -61.87 8.79 -22.42
N ALA A 172 -61.45 8.60 -23.67
CA ALA A 172 -60.18 7.98 -24.00
C ALA A 172 -59.65 8.59 -25.30
N SER A 173 -58.35 8.50 -25.53
CA SER A 173 -57.74 8.98 -26.77
C SER A 173 -56.74 7.98 -27.31
N GLN A 174 -56.61 7.94 -28.63
CA GLN A 174 -55.61 7.15 -29.34
C GLN A 174 -54.41 8.03 -29.67
N VAL A 175 -53.23 7.54 -29.31
CA VAL A 175 -51.94 8.18 -29.54
C VAL A 175 -51.15 7.31 -30.51
N GLN A 176 -50.68 7.90 -31.60
CA GLN A 176 -49.74 7.26 -32.51
C GLN A 176 -48.33 7.48 -31.99
N LEU A 177 -47.56 6.38 -31.85
CA LEU A 177 -46.15 6.40 -31.46
C LEU A 177 -45.25 6.83 -32.63
#